data_AF-A0A382NIP3-F1
#
_entry.id   AF-A0A382NIP3-F1
#
_cell.length_a   1.000
_cell.length_b   1.000
_cell.length_c   1.000
_cell.angle_alpha   90.00
_cell.angle_beta   90.00
_cell.angle_gamma   90.00
#
_symmetry.space_group_name_H-M   'P 1'
#
loop_
_entity.id
_entity.type
_entity.pdbx_description
1 polymer ?
#
loop_
_entity_poly.entity_id
_entity_poly.type
_entity_poly.pdbx_seq_one_letter_code
_entity_poly.pdbx_strand_id
1 'polypeptide(L)'
;HITGPEEYFEKFHSDLGLPPYVLGEARDLWNTVKDDLSWQGKKPSGIAGVVLYRASQNSTSPRTQSEVCKVSGISEVTLRGLLKILNQMVAQ
;
A
#
# COMPACT_ATOMS: atom_id res chain seq x y z
N HIS A 1 -17.80 4.75 -7.54
CA HIS A 1 -16.90 4.05 -8.49
C HIS A 1 -15.51 4.32 -7.99
N ILE A 2 -14.74 3.30 -7.64
CA ILE A 2 -13.39 3.50 -7.13
C ILE A 2 -12.44 3.63 -8.33
N THR A 3 -11.80 4.79 -8.44
CA THR A 3 -10.95 5.21 -9.56
C THR A 3 -9.47 4.98 -9.31
N GLY A 4 -9.01 4.95 -8.05
CA GLY A 4 -7.59 4.77 -7.74
C GLY A 4 -7.27 4.19 -6.35
N PRO A 5 -6.00 3.82 -6.09
CA PRO A 5 -5.56 3.26 -4.81
C PRO A 5 -5.83 4.18 -3.60
N GLU A 6 -5.74 5.49 -3.79
CA GLU A 6 -5.92 6.51 -2.75
C GLU A 6 -7.28 6.45 -2.05
N GLU A 7 -8.32 6.00 -2.75
CA GLU A 7 -9.67 5.84 -2.18
C GLU A 7 -9.75 4.74 -1.12
N TYR A 8 -8.77 3.83 -1.07
CA TYR A 8 -8.72 2.77 -0.07
C TYR A 8 -7.89 3.15 1.17
N PHE A 9 -7.06 4.20 1.11
CA PHE A 9 -6.09 4.48 2.16
C PHE A 9 -6.75 4.73 3.51
N GLU A 10 -7.80 5.54 3.57
CA GLU A 10 -8.48 5.88 4.83
C GLU A 10 -9.13 4.64 5.45
N LYS A 11 -9.84 3.85 4.65
CA LYS A 11 -10.47 2.61 5.12
C LYS A 11 -9.43 1.60 5.61
N PHE A 12 -8.41 1.30 4.82
CA PHE A 12 -7.41 0.29 5.19
C PHE A 12 -6.54 0.75 6.35
N HIS A 13 -6.21 2.04 6.44
CA HIS A 13 -5.52 2.62 7.58
C HIS A 13 -6.32 2.41 8.87
N SER A 14 -7.62 2.70 8.84
CA SER A 14 -8.54 2.48 9.96
C SER A 14 -8.66 0.99 10.30
N ASP A 15 -8.91 0.13 9.31
CA ASP A 15 -9.08 -1.32 9.50
C ASP A 15 -7.80 -1.99 10.06
N LEU A 16 -6.62 -1.44 9.75
CA LEU A 16 -5.33 -1.90 10.28
C LEU A 16 -4.96 -1.27 11.63
N GLY A 17 -5.74 -0.31 12.13
CA GLY A 17 -5.45 0.41 13.37
C GLY A 17 -4.06 1.06 13.34
N LEU A 18 -3.70 1.70 12.23
CA LEU A 18 -2.39 2.34 12.06
C LEU A 18 -2.37 3.73 12.72
N PRO A 19 -1.22 4.19 13.24
CA PRO A 19 -1.08 5.56 13.73
C PRO A 19 -1.38 6.61 12.64
N PRO A 20 -1.93 7.79 12.97
CA PRO A 20 -2.31 8.80 11.96
C PRO A 20 -1.19 9.23 11.02
N TYR A 21 0.06 9.31 11.49
CA TYR A 21 1.21 9.71 10.66
C TYR A 21 1.48 8.74 9.51
N VAL A 22 1.16 7.45 9.67
CA VAL A 22 1.36 6.42 8.63
C VAL A 22 0.47 6.68 7.42
N LEU A 23 -0.71 7.28 7.60
CA LEU A 23 -1.57 7.68 6.48
C LEU A 23 -0.92 8.79 5.64
N GLY A 24 -0.23 9.73 6.28
CA GLY A 24 0.56 10.76 5.62
C GLY A 24 1.70 10.14 4.82
N GLU A 25 2.52 9.30 5.47
CA GLU A 25 3.64 8.61 4.80
C GLU A 25 3.18 7.75 3.61
N ALA A 26 2.04 7.06 3.72
CA ALA A 26 1.47 6.29 2.63
C ALA A 26 1.06 7.17 1.45
N ARG A 27 0.47 8.35 1.70
CA ARG A 27 0.11 9.31 0.65
C ARG A 27 1.34 9.89 -0.02
N ASP A 28 2.36 10.25 0.75
CA ASP A 28 3.62 10.77 0.22
C ASP A 28 4.33 9.73 -0.64
N LEU A 29 4.43 8.49 -0.13
CA LEU A 29 4.96 7.35 -0.87
C LEU A 29 4.18 7.07 -2.16
N TRP A 30 2.84 7.15 -2.13
CA TRP A 30 2.05 6.97 -3.34
C TRP A 30 2.30 8.09 -4.35
N ASN A 31 2.37 9.35 -3.90
CA ASN A 31 2.60 10.49 -4.76
C ASN A 31 3.94 10.43 -5.52
N THR A 32 4.96 9.79 -4.97
CA THR A 32 6.26 9.64 -5.66
C THR A 32 6.26 8.54 -6.72
N VAL A 33 5.38 7.54 -6.61
CA VAL A 33 5.40 6.36 -7.48
C VAL A 33 4.19 6.22 -8.40
N LYS A 34 3.11 6.98 -8.17
CA LYS A 34 1.80 6.79 -8.83
C LYS A 34 1.82 6.90 -10.35
N ASP A 35 2.75 7.66 -10.92
CA ASP A 35 2.83 7.90 -12.36
C ASP A 35 3.63 6.82 -13.11
N ASP A 36 4.19 5.83 -12.41
CA ASP A 36 4.93 4.73 -13.03
C ASP A 36 4.00 3.75 -13.77
N LEU A 37 4.36 3.42 -15.01
CA LEU A 37 3.58 2.53 -15.88
C LEU A 37 3.47 1.10 -15.35
N SER A 38 4.34 0.68 -14.42
CA SER A 38 4.34 -0.65 -13.80
C SER A 38 3.06 -0.93 -12.99
N TRP A 39 2.30 0.10 -12.62
CA TRP A 39 1.01 -0.02 -11.94
C TRP A 39 -0.14 -0.40 -12.88
N GLN A 40 0.03 -0.26 -14.19
CA GLN A 40 -1.02 -0.57 -15.16
C GLN A 40 -1.47 -2.03 -15.07
N GLY A 41 -2.79 -2.22 -15.06
CA GLY A 41 -3.42 -3.54 -14.94
C GLY A 41 -3.32 -4.17 -13.54
N LYS A 42 -2.74 -3.49 -12.54
CA LYS A 42 -2.75 -3.95 -11.14
C LYS A 42 -4.02 -3.49 -10.45
N LYS A 43 -4.54 -4.31 -9.54
CA LYS A 43 -5.78 -4.02 -8.79
C LYS A 43 -5.53 -2.85 -7.82
N PRO A 44 -6.32 -1.76 -7.86
CA PRO A 44 -6.13 -0.59 -7.00
C PRO A 44 -6.09 -0.92 -5.49
N SER A 45 -6.95 -1.83 -5.02
CA SER A 45 -6.93 -2.25 -3.60
C SER A 45 -5.62 -2.94 -3.20
N GLY A 46 -4.98 -3.66 -4.12
CA GLY A 46 -3.70 -4.30 -3.86
C GLY A 46 -2.56 -3.29 -3.80
N ILE A 47 -2.58 -2.29 -4.68
CA ILE A 47 -1.62 -1.18 -4.66
C ILE A 47 -1.76 -0.42 -3.34
N ALA A 48 -2.98 -0.11 -2.93
CA ALA A 48 -3.22 0.59 -1.67
C ALA A 48 -2.70 -0.20 -0.46
N GLY A 49 -2.95 -1.51 -0.46
CA GLY A 49 -2.43 -2.42 0.56
C GLY A 49 -0.90 -2.41 0.62
N VAL A 50 -0.20 -2.52 -0.51
CA VAL A 50 1.27 -2.58 -0.49
C VAL A 50 1.92 -1.26 -0.06
N VAL A 51 1.32 -0.13 -0.43
CA VAL A 51 1.80 1.19 -0.01
C VAL A 51 1.67 1.34 1.52
N LEU A 52 0.51 0.97 2.09
CA LEU A 52 0.30 0.99 3.54
C LEU A 52 1.20 -0.01 4.27
N TYR A 53 1.39 -1.21 3.71
CA TYR A 53 2.35 -2.18 4.24
C TYR A 53 3.74 -1.53 4.36
N ARG A 54 4.23 -0.93 3.26
CA ARG A 54 5.57 -0.33 3.21
C ARG A 54 5.71 0.84 4.18
N ALA A 55 4.74 1.74 4.24
CA ALA A 55 4.72 2.86 5.18
C ALA A 55 4.72 2.36 6.64
N SER A 56 3.89 1.36 6.95
CA SER A 56 3.83 0.80 8.31
C SER A 56 5.17 0.21 8.79
N GLN A 57 6.04 -0.27 7.89
CA GLN A 57 7.36 -0.82 8.28
C GLN A 57 8.29 0.23 8.89
N ASN A 58 8.10 1.52 8.56
CA ASN A 58 8.90 2.61 9.12
C ASN A 58 8.28 3.19 10.40
N SER A 59 7.13 2.65 10.82
CA SER A 59 6.36 3.13 11.96
C SER A 59 6.69 2.34 13.23
N THR A 60 6.23 2.85 14.37
CA THR A 60 6.26 2.15 15.66
C THR A 60 5.26 0.99 15.75
N SER A 61 4.41 0.79 14.74
CA SER A 61 3.39 -0.27 14.70
C SER A 61 3.35 -0.93 13.31
N PRO A 62 4.36 -1.77 12.97
CA PRO A 62 4.39 -2.44 11.68
C PRO A 62 3.22 -3.42 11.53
N ARG A 63 2.78 -3.63 10.30
CA ARG A 63 1.80 -4.67 9.95
C ARG A 63 2.44 -5.78 9.15
N THR A 64 1.95 -6.97 9.38
CA THR A 64 2.32 -8.17 8.63
C THR A 64 1.66 -8.17 7.25
N GLN A 65 2.21 -8.97 6.34
CA GLN A 65 1.62 -9.18 5.02
C GLN A 65 0.21 -9.76 5.13
N SER A 66 -0.01 -10.70 6.06
CA SER A 66 -1.30 -11.33 6.29
C SER A 66 -2.39 -10.32 6.70
N GLU A 67 -2.08 -9.39 7.60
CA GLU A 67 -3.03 -8.34 8.02
C GLU A 67 -3.43 -7.43 6.85
N VAL A 68 -2.45 -7.00 6.06
CA VAL A 68 -2.69 -6.15 4.89
C VAL A 68 -3.48 -6.90 3.82
N CYS A 69 -3.19 -8.18 3.59
CA CYS A 69 -3.92 -9.04 2.66
C CYS A 69 -5.40 -9.18 3.05
N LYS A 70 -5.72 -9.27 4.35
CA LYS A 70 -7.10 -9.34 4.84
C LYS A 70 -7.91 -8.10 4.48
N VAL A 71 -7.35 -6.90 4.64
CA VAL A 71 -8.08 -5.65 4.33
C VAL A 71 -8.14 -5.35 2.83
N SER A 72 -7.07 -5.67 2.09
CA SER A 72 -6.95 -5.38 0.66
C SER A 72 -7.62 -6.41 -0.26
N GLY A 73 -7.94 -7.59 0.28
CA GLY A 73 -8.57 -8.69 -0.44
C GLY A 73 -7.68 -9.26 -1.54
N ILE A 74 -6.36 -9.36 -1.30
CA ILE A 74 -5.39 -10.00 -2.18
C ILE A 74 -4.61 -11.10 -1.44
N SER A 75 -3.99 -12.01 -2.20
CA SER A 75 -3.08 -13.01 -1.62
C SER A 75 -1.74 -12.40 -1.22
N GLU A 76 -1.01 -13.04 -0.30
CA GLU A 76 0.33 -12.60 0.05
C GLU A 76 1.32 -12.71 -1.12
N VAL A 77 1.12 -13.67 -2.03
CA VAL A 77 1.93 -13.79 -3.26
C VAL A 77 1.75 -12.55 -4.13
N THR A 78 0.50 -12.08 -4.28
CA THR A 78 0.20 -10.83 -4.98
C THR A 78 0.85 -9.64 -4.27
N LEU A 79 0.73 -9.55 -2.95
CA LEU A 79 1.34 -8.47 -2.16
C LEU A 79 2.86 -8.42 -2.33
N ARG A 80 3.55 -9.57 -2.26
CA ARG A 80 5.00 -9.66 -2.48
C ARG A 80 5.42 -9.23 -3.88
N GLY A 81 4.62 -9.57 -4.91
CA GLY A 81 4.86 -9.12 -6.27
C GLY A 81 4.78 -7.60 -6.40
N LEU A 82 3.74 -6.98 -5.81
CA LEU A 82 3.59 -5.52 -5.78
C LEU A 82 4.69 -4.85 -4.95
N LEU A 83 5.14 -5.49 -3.87
CA LEU A 83 6.19 -4.96 -3.00
C LEU A 83 7.53 -4.92 -3.73
N LYS A 84 7.81 -5.92 -4.57
CA LYS A 84 8.99 -5.92 -5.43
C LYS A 84 8.97 -4.74 -6.40
N ILE A 85 7.83 -4.49 -7.05
CA ILE A 85 7.64 -3.35 -7.95
C ILE A 85 7.88 -2.03 -7.20
N LEU A 86 7.22 -1.85 -6.04
CA LEU A 86 7.37 -0.66 -5.20
C LEU A 86 8.83 -0.43 -4.78
N ASN A 87 9.52 -1.47 -4.32
CA ASN A 87 10.91 -1.36 -3.85
C ASN A 87 11.87 -1.00 -4.99
N GLN A 88 11.60 -1.41 -6.23
CA GLN A 88 12.41 -1.04 -7.39
C GLN A 88 12.32 0.44 -7.75
N MET A 89 11.22 1.11 -7.39
CA MET A 89 11.01 2.54 -7.60
C MET A 89 11.63 3.38 -6.48
N VAL A 90 11.47 2.94 -5.22
CA VAL A 90 11.96 3.68 -4.04
C VAL A 90 13.47 3.55 -3.85
N ALA A 91 14.11 2.56 -4.48
CA ALA A 91 15.57 2.35 -4.42
C ALA A 91 16.36 3.20 -5.45
N GLN A 92 15.69 4.04 -6.23
CA GLN A 92 16.29 4.97 -7.20
C GLN A 92 16.31 6.38 -6.60
#